data_AF-A0A7J7PCF9-F1
#
_entry.id   AF-A0A7J7PCF9-F1
#
_cell.length_a   1.000
_cell.length_b   1.000
_cell.length_c   1.000
_cell.angle_alpha   90.00
_cell.angle_beta   90.00
_cell.angle_gamma   90.00
#
_symmetry.space_group_name_H-M   'P 1'
#
loop_
_entity.id
_entity.type
_entity.pdbx_description
1 polymer ?
#
loop_
_entity_poly.entity_id
_entity_poly.type
_entity_poly.pdbx_seq_one_letter_code
_entity_poly.pdbx_strand_id
1 'polypeptide(L)'
;MRQMLSGDGEVEPNAEHVSELTSEIYKEDALSPLIHKLFILGWEARKDLVYCLCIFLRQMAGSSYCCVEYLENHSELLDFHVVCYNSKDIALNCGNMLRECIKFPSLAKCILDSTSFELFFKYVELPNFDVAFNAFATLKDLLTKHETAVSEFLTAHYEEFFENYEKLLTSKNYVTRRQSLKLLSDILLETPNSYIMKHF
;
A
#
# COMPACT_ATOMS: atom_id res chain seq x y z
N MET A 1 10.49 -18.81 10.06
CA MET A 1 10.61 -17.46 9.44
C MET A 1 10.42 -16.37 10.47
N ARG A 2 9.20 -16.13 11.01
CA ARG A 2 8.95 -15.06 12.00
C ARG A 2 9.95 -15.02 13.16
N GLN A 3 10.14 -16.11 13.90
CA GLN A 3 11.06 -16.15 15.05
C GLN A 3 12.52 -15.78 14.68
N MET A 4 12.99 -16.18 13.50
CA MET A 4 14.34 -15.81 13.03
C MET A 4 14.44 -14.30 12.72
N LEU A 5 13.33 -13.67 12.31
CA LEU A 5 13.27 -12.27 11.94
C LEU A 5 13.00 -11.33 13.13
N SER A 6 12.19 -11.76 14.11
CA SER A 6 11.81 -10.94 15.27
C SER A 6 12.58 -11.23 16.55
N GLY A 7 13.26 -12.37 16.63
CA GLY A 7 13.57 -12.96 17.93
C GLY A 7 12.34 -13.56 18.61
N ASP A 8 12.53 -14.14 19.80
CA ASP A 8 11.48 -14.76 20.62
C ASP A 8 11.10 -13.91 21.85
N GLY A 9 11.64 -12.70 21.96
CA GLY A 9 11.42 -11.77 23.07
C GLY A 9 12.46 -11.87 24.19
N GLU A 10 13.24 -12.95 24.24
CA GLU A 10 14.40 -13.10 25.12
C GLU A 10 15.72 -12.92 24.36
N VAL A 11 15.74 -13.34 23.08
CA VAL A 11 16.92 -13.24 22.21
C VAL A 11 16.61 -12.31 21.03
N GLU A 12 17.44 -11.28 20.86
CA GLU A 12 17.37 -10.40 19.68
C GLU A 12 17.72 -11.16 18.40
N PRO A 13 17.08 -10.83 17.25
CA PRO A 13 17.37 -11.51 15.99
C PRO A 13 18.81 -11.25 15.56
N ASN A 14 19.53 -12.31 15.18
CA ASN A 14 20.88 -12.18 14.62
C ASN A 14 20.80 -11.54 13.22
N ALA A 15 21.41 -10.38 13.07
CA ALA A 15 21.43 -9.62 11.82
C ALA A 15 22.00 -10.42 10.62
N GLU A 16 23.00 -11.29 10.85
CA GLU A 16 23.56 -12.13 9.79
C GLU A 16 22.53 -13.15 9.30
N HIS A 17 21.85 -13.84 10.22
CA HIS A 17 20.79 -14.81 9.87
C HIS A 17 19.61 -14.14 9.15
N VAL A 18 19.24 -12.92 9.55
CA VAL A 18 18.18 -12.15 8.88
C VAL A 18 18.61 -11.80 7.45
N SER A 19 19.86 -11.37 7.26
CA SER A 19 20.42 -11.05 5.94
C SER A 19 20.47 -12.28 5.02
N GLU A 20 20.97 -13.42 5.52
CA GLU A 20 21.04 -14.69 4.78
C GLU A 20 19.65 -15.18 4.37
N LEU A 21 18.69 -15.20 5.30
CA LEU A 21 17.32 -15.61 5.00
C LEU A 21 16.67 -14.70 3.95
N THR A 22 16.90 -13.39 4.07
CA THR A 22 16.39 -12.39 3.14
C THR A 22 16.97 -12.61 1.74
N SER A 23 18.28 -12.86 1.64
CA SER A 23 18.97 -13.17 0.39
C SER A 23 18.40 -14.44 -0.27
N GLU A 24 18.22 -15.52 0.48
CA GLU A 24 17.69 -16.78 -0.06
C GLU A 24 16.21 -16.65 -0.48
N ILE A 25 15.40 -15.86 0.23
CA ILE A 25 14.00 -15.61 -0.19
C ILE A 25 13.92 -14.95 -1.57
N TYR A 26 14.81 -13.99 -1.85
CA TYR A 26 14.82 -13.32 -3.16
C TYR A 26 15.46 -14.19 -4.25
N LYS A 27 16.52 -14.92 -3.91
CA LYS A 27 17.19 -15.85 -4.84
C LYS A 27 16.26 -16.97 -5.32
N GLU A 28 15.42 -17.48 -4.43
CA GLU A 28 14.46 -18.55 -4.73
C GLU A 28 13.08 -18.02 -5.17
N ASP A 29 12.92 -16.70 -5.36
CA ASP A 29 11.65 -16.05 -5.69
C ASP A 29 10.48 -16.49 -4.78
N ALA A 30 10.78 -16.68 -3.49
CA ALA A 30 9.83 -17.27 -2.54
C ALA A 30 8.78 -16.26 -2.05
N LEU A 31 9.00 -14.95 -2.22
CA LEU A 31 8.10 -13.91 -1.73
C LEU A 31 6.79 -13.85 -2.53
N SER A 32 6.88 -13.89 -3.86
CA SER A 32 5.73 -13.91 -4.76
C SER A 32 4.72 -15.02 -4.42
N PRO A 33 5.09 -16.32 -4.33
CA PRO A 33 4.13 -17.38 -4.01
C PRO A 33 3.57 -17.29 -2.59
N LEU A 34 4.29 -16.71 -1.63
CA LEU A 34 3.78 -16.45 -0.28
C LEU A 34 2.66 -15.41 -0.30
N ILE A 35 2.84 -14.31 -1.04
CA ILE A 35 1.83 -13.26 -1.23
C ILE A 35 0.61 -13.84 -1.95
N HIS A 36 0.81 -14.52 -3.08
CA HIS A 36 -0.29 -15.09 -3.84
C HIS A 36 -1.11 -16.10 -3.04
N LYS A 37 -0.49 -16.90 -2.16
CA LYS A 37 -1.20 -17.90 -1.33
C LYS A 37 -1.85 -17.35 -0.06
N LEU A 38 -1.89 -16.02 0.13
CA LEU A 38 -2.51 -15.38 1.31
C LEU A 38 -3.92 -15.91 1.63
N PHE A 39 -4.72 -16.22 0.61
CA PHE A 39 -6.07 -16.75 0.78
C PHE A 39 -6.12 -18.16 1.40
N ILE A 40 -5.08 -18.98 1.21
CA ILE A 40 -4.99 -20.35 1.75
C ILE A 40 -4.43 -20.35 3.18
N LEU A 41 -3.60 -19.36 3.52
CA LEU A 41 -2.96 -19.28 4.82
C LEU A 41 -3.99 -19.11 5.95
N GLY A 42 -3.73 -19.75 7.09
CA GLY A 42 -4.50 -19.54 8.32
C GLY A 42 -4.29 -18.14 8.90
N TRP A 43 -5.17 -17.72 9.81
CA TRP A 43 -5.15 -16.36 10.37
C TRP A 43 -3.79 -15.95 10.98
N GLU A 44 -3.17 -16.80 11.79
CA GLU A 44 -1.88 -16.48 12.41
C GLU A 44 -0.75 -16.43 11.36
N ALA A 45 -0.77 -17.33 10.37
CA ALA A 45 0.20 -17.33 9.27
C ALA A 45 0.11 -16.06 8.41
N ARG A 46 -1.09 -15.50 8.20
CA ARG A 46 -1.27 -14.21 7.50
C ARG A 46 -0.65 -13.06 8.29
N LYS A 47 -0.86 -13.02 9.61
CA LYS A 47 -0.26 -12.00 10.49
C LYS A 47 1.25 -12.10 10.51
N ASP A 48 1.77 -13.31 10.58
CA ASP A 48 3.21 -13.57 10.50
C ASP A 48 3.78 -13.06 9.18
N LEU A 49 3.10 -13.30 8.06
CA LEU A 49 3.54 -12.83 6.75
C LEU A 49 3.55 -11.30 6.65
N VAL A 50 2.50 -10.63 7.13
CA VAL A 50 2.47 -9.15 7.21
C VAL A 50 3.69 -8.65 7.97
N TYR A 51 3.95 -9.24 9.13
CA TYR A 51 5.07 -8.84 9.98
C TYR A 51 6.44 -9.12 9.33
N CYS A 52 6.60 -10.27 8.67
CA CYS A 52 7.82 -10.60 7.93
C CYS A 52 8.06 -9.60 6.79
N LEU A 53 7.03 -9.23 6.03
CA LEU A 53 7.14 -8.24 4.96
C LEU A 53 7.57 -6.87 5.51
N CYS A 54 7.02 -6.44 6.65
CA CYS A 54 7.44 -5.20 7.32
C CYS A 54 8.95 -5.19 7.63
N ILE A 55 9.52 -6.33 8.02
CA ILE A 55 10.94 -6.47 8.28
C ILE A 55 11.72 -6.44 6.98
N PHE A 56 11.31 -7.23 5.98
CA PHE A 56 11.98 -7.29 4.68
C PHE A 56 12.07 -5.93 4.00
N LEU A 57 11.00 -5.14 4.04
CA LEU A 57 10.98 -3.77 3.52
C LEU A 57 12.03 -2.85 4.16
N ARG A 58 12.46 -3.15 5.38
CA ARG A 58 13.44 -2.33 6.14
C ARG A 58 14.86 -2.88 6.07
N GLN A 59 15.07 -4.06 5.49
CA GLN A 59 16.40 -4.64 5.33
C GLN A 59 17.15 -3.92 4.22
N MET A 60 18.37 -3.46 4.54
CA MET A 60 19.29 -2.84 3.59
C MET A 60 20.43 -3.81 3.27
N ALA A 61 20.77 -3.95 1.99
CA ALA A 61 22.02 -4.55 1.55
C ALA A 61 22.87 -3.48 0.88
N GLY A 62 23.91 -3.01 1.58
CA GLY A 62 24.69 -1.86 1.13
C GLY A 62 23.86 -0.57 1.18
N SER A 63 23.59 0.04 0.02
CA SER A 63 22.86 1.32 -0.09
C SER A 63 21.40 1.18 -0.52
N SER A 64 20.89 -0.03 -0.76
CA SER A 64 19.53 -0.25 -1.26
C SER A 64 18.71 -1.21 -0.40
N TYR A 65 17.39 -1.11 -0.54
CA TYR A 65 16.42 -1.96 0.13
C TYR A 65 16.04 -3.11 -0.81
N CYS A 66 16.55 -4.32 -0.55
CA CYS A 66 16.35 -5.47 -1.45
C CYS A 66 14.87 -5.77 -1.72
N CYS A 67 14.02 -5.63 -0.69
CA CYS A 67 12.57 -5.86 -0.85
C CYS A 67 11.91 -4.81 -1.75
N VAL A 68 12.35 -3.57 -1.65
CA VAL A 68 11.84 -2.47 -2.47
C VAL A 68 12.23 -2.70 -3.92
N GLU A 69 13.50 -2.98 -4.20
CA GLU A 69 13.97 -3.31 -5.55
C GLU A 69 13.26 -4.54 -6.12
N TYR A 70 13.04 -5.56 -5.30
CA TYR A 70 12.29 -6.74 -5.72
C TYR A 70 10.85 -6.37 -6.10
N LEU A 71 10.13 -5.59 -5.28
CA LEU A 71 8.75 -5.19 -5.58
C LEU A 71 8.64 -4.22 -6.75
N GLU A 72 9.64 -3.37 -6.99
CA GLU A 72 9.73 -2.53 -8.19
C GLU A 72 9.82 -3.36 -9.47
N ASN A 73 10.52 -4.50 -9.43
CA ASN A 73 10.63 -5.43 -10.54
C ASN A 73 9.44 -6.40 -10.66
N HIS A 74 8.54 -6.44 -9.67
CA HIS A 74 7.38 -7.32 -9.59
C HIS A 74 6.13 -6.53 -9.17
N SER A 75 5.81 -5.48 -9.94
CA SER A 75 4.72 -4.55 -9.63
C SER A 75 3.35 -5.25 -9.54
N GLU A 76 3.16 -6.39 -10.19
CA GLU A 76 1.96 -7.22 -10.09
C GLU A 76 1.66 -7.68 -8.65
N LEU A 77 2.66 -7.74 -7.78
CA LEU A 77 2.47 -8.04 -6.35
C LEU A 77 1.82 -6.87 -5.62
N LEU A 78 2.15 -5.63 -6.00
CA LEU A 78 1.50 -4.44 -5.47
C LEU A 78 0.04 -4.39 -5.94
N ASP A 79 -0.21 -4.70 -7.21
CA ASP A 79 -1.57 -4.81 -7.76
C ASP A 79 -2.39 -5.89 -7.07
N PHE A 80 -1.77 -7.05 -6.80
CA PHE A 80 -2.42 -8.13 -6.06
C PHE A 80 -2.87 -7.66 -4.67
N HIS A 81 -2.05 -6.91 -3.95
CA HIS A 81 -2.43 -6.34 -2.65
C HIS A 81 -3.64 -5.39 -2.76
N VAL A 82 -3.73 -4.60 -3.83
CA VAL A 82 -4.90 -3.74 -4.10
C VAL A 82 -6.14 -4.58 -4.42
N VAL A 83 -6.02 -5.59 -5.28
CA VAL A 83 -7.14 -6.48 -5.65
C VAL A 83 -7.69 -7.25 -4.44
N CYS A 84 -6.85 -7.57 -3.46
CA CYS A 84 -7.23 -8.30 -2.25
C CYS A 84 -8.25 -7.57 -1.36
N TYR A 85 -8.50 -6.27 -1.55
CA TYR A 85 -9.61 -5.57 -0.88
C TYR A 85 -11.00 -6.14 -1.23
N ASN A 86 -11.14 -6.89 -2.34
CA ASN A 86 -12.37 -7.63 -2.64
C ASN A 86 -12.62 -8.82 -1.71
N SER A 87 -11.60 -9.29 -0.98
CA SER A 87 -11.70 -10.44 -0.08
C SER A 87 -11.64 -10.00 1.38
N LYS A 88 -12.78 -10.07 2.07
CA LYS A 88 -12.93 -9.63 3.47
C LYS A 88 -11.93 -10.31 4.42
N ASP A 89 -11.54 -11.54 4.12
CA ASP A 89 -10.67 -12.36 4.99
C ASP A 89 -9.21 -11.91 4.97
N ILE A 90 -8.78 -11.22 3.92
CA ILE A 90 -7.37 -10.80 3.72
C ILE A 90 -7.21 -9.31 3.47
N ALA A 91 -8.30 -8.57 3.22
CA ALA A 91 -8.27 -7.14 2.91
C ALA A 91 -7.47 -6.33 3.94
N LEU A 92 -7.70 -6.56 5.24
CA LEU A 92 -6.99 -5.83 6.30
C LEU A 92 -5.49 -6.15 6.33
N ASN A 93 -5.12 -7.41 6.12
CA ASN A 93 -3.72 -7.82 6.04
C ASN A 93 -3.02 -7.17 4.85
N CYS A 94 -3.67 -7.21 3.67
CA CYS A 94 -3.13 -6.62 2.45
C CYS A 94 -3.04 -5.09 2.56
N GLY A 95 -4.04 -4.44 3.15
CA GLY A 95 -3.98 -3.00 3.42
C GLY A 95 -2.85 -2.61 4.37
N ASN A 96 -2.56 -3.43 5.38
CA ASN A 96 -1.42 -3.20 6.27
C ASN A 96 -0.09 -3.35 5.53
N MET A 97 0.08 -4.42 4.74
CA MET A 97 1.28 -4.63 3.91
C MET A 97 1.47 -3.49 2.91
N LEU A 98 0.41 -3.12 2.20
CA LEU A 98 0.45 -2.07 1.19
C LEU A 98 0.82 -0.72 1.77
N ARG A 99 0.31 -0.35 2.95
CA ARG A 99 0.69 0.90 3.62
C ARG A 99 2.13 0.92 4.14
N GLU A 100 2.75 -0.24 4.40
CA GLU A 100 4.19 -0.29 4.64
C GLU A 100 4.98 -0.09 3.33
N CYS A 101 4.53 -0.67 2.21
CA CYS A 101 5.12 -0.42 0.89
C CYS A 101 5.04 1.06 0.51
N ILE A 102 3.88 1.72 0.73
CA ILE A 102 3.66 3.14 0.41
C ILE A 102 4.62 4.07 1.16
N LYS A 103 5.30 3.63 2.22
CA LYS A 103 6.35 4.46 2.88
C LYS A 103 7.54 4.75 1.96
N PHE A 104 7.74 3.94 0.92
CA PHE A 104 8.80 4.11 -0.05
C PHE A 104 8.25 4.87 -1.27
N PRO A 105 8.86 6.02 -1.66
CA PRO A 105 8.33 6.85 -2.74
C PRO A 105 8.18 6.12 -4.08
N SER A 106 9.12 5.24 -4.42
CA SER A 106 9.09 4.47 -5.67
C SER A 106 7.94 3.49 -5.72
N LEU A 107 7.70 2.71 -4.65
CA LEU A 107 6.57 1.79 -4.57
C LEU A 107 5.22 2.52 -4.56
N ALA A 108 5.14 3.67 -3.88
CA ALA A 108 3.94 4.50 -3.90
C ALA A 108 3.63 4.98 -5.33
N LYS A 109 4.66 5.40 -6.07
CA LYS A 109 4.52 5.78 -7.48
C LYS A 109 4.08 4.60 -8.37
N CYS A 110 4.65 3.41 -8.20
CA CYS A 110 4.20 2.21 -8.91
C CYS A 110 2.71 1.92 -8.71
N ILE A 111 2.19 2.15 -7.50
CA ILE A 111 0.76 1.95 -7.19
C ILE A 111 -0.09 3.06 -7.81
N LEU A 112 0.31 4.33 -7.68
CA LEU A 112 -0.40 5.47 -8.27
C LEU A 112 -0.54 5.34 -9.79
N ASP A 113 0.54 4.96 -10.46
CA ASP A 113 0.59 4.84 -11.92
C ASP A 113 -0.09 3.54 -12.44
N SER A 114 -0.51 2.65 -11.53
CA SER A 114 -1.18 1.40 -11.91
C SER A 114 -2.69 1.59 -12.11
N THR A 115 -3.23 0.86 -13.08
CA THR A 115 -4.69 0.73 -13.29
C THR A 115 -5.43 0.21 -12.05
N SER A 116 -4.75 -0.52 -11.16
CA SER A 116 -5.36 -1.03 -9.93
C SER A 116 -5.70 0.09 -8.94
N PHE A 117 -5.05 1.26 -9.03
CA PHE A 117 -5.34 2.43 -8.19
C PHE A 117 -6.81 2.82 -8.19
N GLU A 118 -7.45 2.81 -9.36
CA GLU A 118 -8.85 3.23 -9.49
C GLU A 118 -9.82 2.38 -8.66
N LEU A 119 -9.43 1.15 -8.34
CA LEU A 119 -10.24 0.26 -7.51
C LEU A 119 -10.46 0.84 -6.11
N PHE A 120 -9.59 1.74 -5.62
CA PHE A 120 -9.81 2.42 -4.34
C PHE A 120 -11.11 3.22 -4.32
N PHE A 121 -11.51 3.88 -5.42
CA PHE A 121 -12.78 4.61 -5.49
C PHE A 121 -13.99 3.70 -5.27
N LYS A 122 -13.90 2.44 -5.70
CA LYS A 122 -14.89 1.39 -5.40
C LYS A 122 -14.77 0.89 -3.96
N TYR A 123 -13.55 0.66 -3.48
CA TYR A 123 -13.32 0.05 -2.17
C TYR A 123 -13.74 0.92 -1.00
N VAL A 124 -13.58 2.25 -1.10
CA VAL A 124 -14.01 3.20 -0.06
C VAL A 124 -15.54 3.29 0.09
N GLU A 125 -16.29 2.77 -0.88
CA GLU A 125 -17.77 2.71 -0.87
C GLU A 125 -18.30 1.31 -0.53
N LEU A 126 -17.44 0.35 -0.16
CA LEU A 126 -17.89 -0.97 0.21
C LEU A 126 -18.79 -0.95 1.46
N PRO A 127 -19.83 -1.81 1.53
CA PRO A 127 -20.73 -1.86 2.67
C PRO A 127 -20.06 -2.39 3.94
N ASN A 128 -18.93 -3.10 3.82
CA ASN A 128 -18.14 -3.50 4.97
C ASN A 128 -17.30 -2.31 5.44
N PHE A 129 -17.68 -1.76 6.60
CA PHE A 129 -17.04 -0.57 7.17
C PHE A 129 -15.54 -0.76 7.39
N ASP A 130 -15.09 -1.88 7.96
CA ASP A 130 -13.67 -2.10 8.27
C ASP A 130 -12.82 -2.11 6.99
N VAL A 131 -13.31 -2.77 5.95
CA VAL A 131 -12.64 -2.82 4.63
C VAL A 131 -12.64 -1.45 3.97
N ALA A 132 -13.79 -0.75 3.93
CA ALA A 132 -13.91 0.56 3.32
C ALA A 132 -13.06 1.63 4.04
N PHE A 133 -13.07 1.62 5.37
CA PHE A 133 -12.26 2.51 6.20
C PHE A 133 -10.76 2.24 5.99
N ASN A 134 -10.36 0.97 5.94
CA ASN A 134 -8.98 0.60 5.66
C ASN A 134 -8.55 0.99 4.24
N ALA A 135 -9.43 0.83 3.24
CA ALA A 135 -9.18 1.26 1.86
C ALA A 135 -9.02 2.79 1.80
N PHE A 136 -9.86 3.54 2.52
CA PHE A 136 -9.76 4.99 2.57
C PHE A 136 -8.46 5.45 3.23
N ALA A 137 -8.02 4.78 4.29
CA ALA A 137 -6.74 5.06 4.93
C ALA A 137 -5.56 4.85 3.95
N THR A 138 -5.61 3.81 3.14
CA THR A 138 -4.59 3.53 2.11
C THR A 138 -4.64 4.54 0.97
N LEU A 139 -5.84 4.87 0.46
CA LEU A 139 -6.03 5.92 -0.56
C LEU A 139 -5.50 7.27 -0.07
N LYS A 140 -5.77 7.63 1.19
CA LYS A 140 -5.22 8.82 1.82
C LYS A 140 -3.69 8.79 1.82
N ASP A 141 -3.09 7.72 2.32
CA ASP A 141 -1.63 7.59 2.37
C ASP A 141 -1.00 7.72 0.97
N LEU A 142 -1.59 7.12 -0.06
CA LEU A 142 -1.14 7.27 -1.45
C LEU A 142 -1.18 8.73 -1.93
N LEU A 143 -2.24 9.46 -1.58
CA LEU A 143 -2.49 10.83 -2.05
C LEU A 143 -1.86 11.94 -1.19
N THR A 144 -1.23 11.62 -0.05
CA THR A 144 -0.66 12.66 0.82
C THR A 144 0.77 12.41 1.28
N LYS A 145 1.32 11.20 1.12
CA LYS A 145 2.61 10.87 1.73
C LYS A 145 3.82 11.36 0.94
N HIS A 146 3.71 11.39 -0.39
CA HIS A 146 4.79 11.79 -1.29
C HIS A 146 4.28 12.89 -2.24
N GLU A 147 4.23 14.12 -1.73
CA GLU A 147 3.60 15.26 -2.42
C GLU A 147 4.04 15.46 -3.88
N THR A 148 5.34 15.29 -4.17
CA THR A 148 5.88 15.40 -5.53
C THR A 148 5.30 14.34 -6.46
N ALA A 149 5.27 13.07 -6.03
CA ALA A 149 4.73 11.97 -6.83
C ALA A 149 3.23 12.11 -7.03
N VAL A 150 2.51 12.56 -6.00
CA VAL A 150 1.07 12.86 -6.08
C VAL A 150 0.81 13.99 -7.07
N SER A 151 1.59 15.06 -7.01
CA SER A 151 1.45 16.19 -7.94
C SER A 151 1.70 15.76 -9.39
N GLU A 152 2.74 14.97 -9.65
CA GLU A 152 3.00 14.40 -10.98
C GLU A 152 1.80 13.58 -11.48
N PHE A 153 1.31 12.65 -10.65
CA PHE A 153 0.17 11.80 -10.96
C PHE A 153 -1.11 12.61 -11.24
N LEU A 154 -1.46 13.55 -10.36
CA LEU A 154 -2.67 14.36 -10.53
C LEU A 154 -2.58 15.32 -11.73
N THR A 155 -1.37 15.77 -12.11
CA THR A 155 -1.20 16.53 -13.38
C THR A 155 -1.57 15.64 -14.56
N ALA A 156 -1.03 14.42 -14.59
CA ALA A 156 -1.14 13.52 -15.72
C ALA A 156 -2.55 12.92 -15.87
N HIS A 157 -3.24 12.70 -14.75
CA HIS A 157 -4.54 12.01 -14.68
C HIS A 157 -5.67 12.91 -14.20
N TYR A 158 -5.55 14.23 -14.37
CA TYR A 158 -6.47 15.22 -13.78
C TYR A 158 -7.95 14.91 -14.03
N GLU A 159 -8.34 14.76 -15.30
CA GLU A 159 -9.76 14.57 -15.67
C GLU A 159 -10.33 13.28 -15.09
N GLU A 160 -9.67 12.15 -15.33
CA GLU A 160 -10.08 10.81 -14.86
C GLU A 160 -10.13 10.73 -13.33
N PHE A 161 -9.12 11.29 -12.65
CA PHE A 161 -9.06 11.32 -11.20
C PHE A 161 -10.22 12.13 -10.62
N PHE A 162 -10.42 13.38 -11.06
CA PHE A 162 -11.42 14.26 -10.46
C PHE A 162 -12.86 13.85 -10.82
N GLU A 163 -13.10 13.23 -11.98
CA GLU A 163 -14.40 12.63 -12.30
C GLU A 163 -14.75 11.50 -11.31
N ASN A 164 -13.78 10.65 -10.97
CA ASN A 164 -13.97 9.60 -9.97
C ASN A 164 -14.05 10.16 -8.55
N TYR A 165 -13.29 11.20 -8.23
CA TYR A 165 -13.30 11.84 -6.92
C TYR A 165 -14.61 12.57 -6.62
N GLU A 166 -15.23 13.19 -7.62
CA GLU A 166 -16.54 13.86 -7.48
C GLU A 166 -17.64 12.89 -7.02
N LYS A 167 -17.56 11.63 -7.44
CA LYS A 167 -18.47 10.56 -6.98
C LYS A 167 -18.35 10.34 -5.47
N LEU A 168 -17.15 10.49 -4.90
CA LEU A 168 -16.92 10.40 -3.45
C LEU A 168 -17.46 11.64 -2.71
N LEU A 169 -17.31 12.84 -3.29
CA LEU A 169 -17.84 14.09 -2.72
C LEU A 169 -19.37 14.14 -2.71
N THR A 170 -20.01 13.42 -3.63
CA THR A 170 -21.47 13.30 -3.74
C THR A 170 -22.02 11.99 -3.15
N SER A 171 -21.17 11.21 -2.48
CA SER A 171 -21.55 9.92 -1.89
C SER A 171 -22.73 10.03 -0.92
N LYS A 172 -23.58 8.99 -0.95
CA LYS A 172 -24.66 8.81 0.03
C LYS A 172 -24.12 8.39 1.40
N ASN A 173 -22.90 7.85 1.45
CA ASN A 173 -22.23 7.52 2.70
C ASN A 173 -21.67 8.80 3.33
N TYR A 174 -22.26 9.23 4.44
CA TYR A 174 -21.85 10.44 5.16
C TYR A 174 -20.36 10.44 5.53
N VAL A 175 -19.83 9.30 5.97
CA VAL A 175 -18.42 9.18 6.38
C VAL A 175 -17.52 9.33 5.18
N THR A 176 -17.78 8.60 4.10
CA THR A 176 -16.99 8.70 2.86
C THR A 176 -17.03 10.11 2.30
N ARG A 177 -18.21 10.73 2.21
CA ARG A 177 -18.35 12.12 1.76
C ARG A 177 -17.54 13.09 2.60
N ARG A 178 -17.65 13.01 3.94
CA ARG A 178 -16.94 13.92 4.85
C ARG A 178 -15.42 13.74 4.79
N GLN A 179 -14.95 12.49 4.77
CA GLN A 179 -13.51 12.22 4.73
C GLN A 179 -12.91 12.57 3.36
N SER A 180 -13.63 12.34 2.27
CA SER A 180 -13.20 12.74 0.92
C SER A 180 -13.12 14.26 0.78
N LEU A 181 -14.10 15.00 1.30
CA LEU A 181 -14.02 16.48 1.31
C LEU A 181 -12.81 16.97 2.10
N LYS A 182 -12.51 16.35 3.25
CA LYS A 182 -11.32 16.68 4.04
C LYS A 182 -10.04 16.37 3.27
N LEU A 183 -9.94 15.18 2.69
CA LEU A 183 -8.77 14.76 1.92
C LEU A 183 -8.55 15.64 0.68
N LEU A 184 -9.62 16.05 0.00
CA LEU A 184 -9.52 17.01 -1.11
C LEU A 184 -8.88 18.32 -0.65
N SER A 185 -9.32 18.86 0.49
CA SER A 185 -8.70 20.05 1.06
C SER A 185 -7.23 19.83 1.38
N ASP A 186 -6.87 18.68 1.94
CA ASP A 186 -5.47 18.34 2.25
C ASP A 186 -4.65 18.33 0.95
N ILE A 187 -5.14 17.68 -0.12
CA ILE A 187 -4.44 17.61 -1.43
C ILE A 187 -4.28 18.97 -2.09
N LEU A 188 -5.36 19.77 -2.17
CA LEU A 188 -5.35 21.04 -2.91
C LEU A 188 -4.49 22.12 -2.23
N LEU A 189 -4.33 22.05 -0.91
CA LEU A 189 -3.55 23.04 -0.15
C LEU A 189 -2.04 22.76 -0.17
N GLU A 190 -1.61 21.62 -0.71
CA GLU A 190 -0.19 21.32 -0.84
C GLU A 190 0.51 22.22 -1.86
N THR A 191 1.73 22.64 -1.53
CA THR A 191 2.49 23.59 -2.37
C THR A 191 2.73 23.05 -3.80
N PRO A 192 3.12 21.77 -3.98
CA PRO A 192 3.25 21.17 -5.30
C PRO A 192 1.95 21.13 -6.12
N ASN A 193 0.78 21.26 -5.48
CA ASN A 193 -0.54 21.16 -6.11
C ASN A 193 -1.15 22.54 -6.44
N SER A 194 -0.38 23.62 -6.33
CA SER A 194 -0.88 24.98 -6.57
C SER A 194 -1.46 25.23 -7.98
N TYR A 195 -0.99 24.50 -9.00
CA TYR A 195 -1.58 24.58 -10.34
C TYR A 195 -2.92 23.83 -10.40
N ILE A 196 -3.04 22.66 -9.73
CA ILE A 196 -4.27 21.88 -9.61
C ILE A 196 -5.35 22.73 -8.94
N MET A 197 -5.02 23.37 -7.81
CA MET A 197 -5.93 24.22 -7.06
C MET A 197 -6.48 25.40 -7.90
N LYS A 198 -5.69 25.92 -8.85
CA LYS A 198 -6.16 26.99 -9.74
C LYS A 198 -7.08 26.49 -10.86
N HIS A 199 -7.02 25.21 -11.19
CA HIS A 199 -7.82 24.58 -12.24
C HIS A 199 -9.10 23.91 -11.70
N PHE A 200 -9.11 23.54 -10.41
CA PHE A 200 -10.25 22.98 -9.69
C PHE A 200 -11.34 24.04 -9.45
#